data_AF-A0A022QU68-F1
#
_entry.id   AF-A0A022QU68-F1
#
_cell.length_a   1.000
_cell.length_b   1.000
_cell.length_c   1.000
_cell.angle_alpha   90.00
_cell.angle_beta   90.00
_cell.angle_gamma   90.00
#
_symmetry.space_group_name_H-M   'P 1'
#
loop_
_entity.id
_entity.type
_entity.pdbx_description
1 polymer ?
#
loop_
_entity_poly.entity_id
_entity_poly.type
_entity_poly.pdbx_seq_one_letter_code
_entity_poly.pdbx_strand_id
1 'polypeptide(L)'
;VYCGNKRCFTRTFFDKNRILLLIFRVWSKEFDVGDYKWRLIIYPYGKEKDHSHVSVYLAMAETSSLPIDWEFNANFTIFLYNQISMFSIKRRAAL
;
A
#
# COMPACT_ATOMS: atom_id res chain seq x y z
N VAL A 1 -4.17 2.19 7.01
CA VAL A 1 -5.37 1.41 6.67
C VAL A 1 -6.25 1.36 7.92
N TYR A 2 -7.53 1.67 7.85
CA TYR A 2 -8.40 1.49 9.03
C TYR A 2 -8.73 0.00 9.15
N CYS A 3 -8.62 -0.57 10.35
CA CYS A 3 -9.06 -1.92 10.68
C CYS A 3 -10.21 -1.79 11.66
N GLY A 4 -11.46 -1.83 11.15
CA GLY A 4 -12.63 -1.40 11.91
C GLY A 4 -12.46 0.02 12.46
N ASN A 5 -12.65 0.21 13.77
CA ASN A 5 -12.46 1.49 14.46
C ASN A 5 -11.01 1.74 14.92
N LYS A 6 -10.06 0.84 14.63
CA LYS A 6 -8.64 0.98 15.02
C LYS A 6 -7.79 1.39 13.82
N ARG A 7 -6.89 2.36 14.00
CA ARG A 7 -5.96 2.79 12.94
C ARG A 7 -4.83 1.76 12.82
N CYS A 8 -4.79 1.00 11.73
CA CYS A 8 -3.65 0.13 11.41
C CYS A 8 -2.65 0.87 10.54
N PHE A 9 -1.43 1.00 11.05
CA PHE A 9 -0.30 1.64 10.37
C PHE A 9 0.67 0.56 9.91
N THR A 10 0.84 0.41 8.61
CA THR A 10 2.02 -0.25 8.05
C THR A 10 3.01 0.83 7.66
N ARG A 11 4.27 0.70 8.09
CA ARG A 11 5.35 1.65 7.77
C ARG A 11 6.36 0.95 6.88
N THR A 12 6.44 1.39 5.63
CA THR A 12 7.46 0.95 4.67
C THR A 12 8.46 2.08 4.50
N PHE A 13 9.75 1.80 4.70
CA PHE A 13 10.83 2.77 4.48
C PHE A 13 11.36 2.64 3.05
N PHE A 14 11.61 3.79 2.42
CA PHE A 14 12.22 3.87 1.09
C PHE A 14 13.56 4.58 1.21
N ASP A 15 14.62 3.90 0.81
CA ASP A 15 15.94 4.50 0.63
C ASP A 15 16.30 4.49 -0.86
N LYS A 16 16.75 5.63 -1.37
CA LYS A 16 17.08 5.81 -2.79
C LYS A 16 18.37 5.08 -3.18
N ASN A 17 19.19 4.65 -2.20
CA ASN A 17 20.51 4.05 -2.42
C ASN A 17 20.52 2.51 -2.55
N ARG A 18 19.36 1.83 -2.70
CA ARG A 18 19.31 0.38 -3.01
C ARG A 18 19.01 0.13 -4.49
N ILE A 19 20.00 0.47 -5.31
CA ILE A 19 19.96 0.59 -6.78
C ILE A 19 19.46 -0.67 -7.54
N LEU A 20 19.48 -1.88 -6.95
CA LEU A 20 19.11 -3.13 -7.64
C LEU A 20 17.66 -3.62 -7.42
N LEU A 21 16.97 -3.20 -6.35
CA LEU A 21 15.58 -3.65 -6.05
C LEU A 21 14.49 -2.72 -6.62
N LEU A 22 14.91 -1.58 -7.17
CA LEU A 22 14.07 -0.42 -7.53
C LEU A 22 13.37 -0.53 -8.90
N ILE A 23 13.63 -1.57 -9.69
CA ILE A 23 13.32 -1.54 -11.14
C ILE A 23 11.83 -1.81 -11.44
N PHE A 24 11.03 -2.34 -10.50
CA PHE A 24 9.63 -2.67 -10.80
C PHE A 24 8.58 -2.35 -9.73
N ARG A 25 8.73 -2.76 -8.47
CA ARG A 25 7.79 -2.47 -7.36
C ARG A 25 8.34 -2.92 -6.01
N VAL A 26 7.78 -2.39 -4.91
CA VAL A 26 8.09 -2.76 -3.53
C VAL A 26 6.82 -3.26 -2.84
N TRP A 27 6.95 -4.31 -2.02
CA TRP A 27 5.87 -4.79 -1.16
C TRP A 27 6.08 -4.37 0.29
N SER A 28 5.01 -3.99 0.99
CA SER A 28 5.06 -3.91 2.45
C SER A 28 5.12 -5.30 3.07
N LYS A 29 5.43 -5.35 4.38
CA LYS A 29 5.05 -6.51 5.18
C LYS A 29 3.53 -6.69 5.13
N GLU A 30 3.10 -7.95 5.24
CA GLU A 30 1.69 -8.30 5.38
C GLU A 30 1.16 -7.79 6.73
N PHE A 31 -0.12 -7.45 6.76
CA PHE A 31 -0.81 -6.98 7.96
C PHE A 31 -2.27 -7.44 7.94
N ASP A 32 -2.77 -7.81 9.11
CA ASP A 32 -4.14 -8.33 9.25
C ASP A 32 -5.16 -7.19 9.35
N VAL A 33 -6.25 -7.30 8.59
CA VAL A 33 -7.45 -6.44 8.69
C VAL A 33 -8.69 -7.30 8.51
N GLY A 34 -9.52 -7.35 9.55
CA GLY A 34 -10.58 -8.36 9.63
C GLY A 34 -9.97 -9.76 9.64
N ASP A 35 -10.55 -10.67 8.86
CA ASP A 35 -10.09 -12.06 8.74
C ASP A 35 -9.09 -12.26 7.57
N TYR A 36 -8.63 -11.16 6.97
CA TYR A 36 -7.79 -11.19 5.77
C TYR A 36 -6.44 -10.54 6.00
N LYS A 37 -5.42 -11.12 5.36
CA LYS A 37 -4.10 -10.52 5.26
C LYS A 37 -4.05 -9.58 4.08
N TRP A 38 -3.50 -8.40 4.30
CA TRP A 38 -3.33 -7.36 3.29
C TRP A 38 -1.87 -6.97 3.15
N ARG A 39 -1.52 -6.42 1.99
CA ARG A 39 -0.21 -5.82 1.70
C ARG A 39 -0.37 -4.58 0.85
N LEU A 40 0.57 -3.66 0.96
CA LEU A 40 0.72 -2.56 0.00
C LEU A 40 1.67 -2.98 -1.12
N ILE A 41 1.31 -2.64 -2.36
CA ILE A 41 2.17 -2.74 -3.54
C ILE A 41 2.47 -1.33 -4.00
N ILE A 42 3.76 -0.97 -4.06
CA ILE A 42 4.21 0.40 -4.29
C ILE A 42 5.09 0.41 -5.53
N TYR A 43 4.76 1.28 -6.48
CA TYR A 43 5.51 1.50 -7.71
C TYR A 43 6.13 2.90 -7.63
N PRO A 44 7.43 3.00 -7.24
CA PRO A 44 8.09 4.30 -7.09
C PRO A 44 8.12 5.14 -8.36
N TYR A 45 8.00 4.49 -9.52
CA TYR A 45 8.06 5.10 -10.85
C TYR A 45 6.74 5.00 -11.61
N GLY A 46 5.64 4.82 -10.89
CA GLY A 46 4.33 4.61 -11.48
C GLY A 46 4.14 3.16 -11.97
N LYS A 47 2.89 2.71 -12.01
CA LYS A 47 2.53 1.50 -12.74
C LYS A 47 2.84 1.73 -14.23
N GLU A 48 3.33 0.71 -14.92
CA GLU A 48 3.73 0.80 -16.34
C GLU A 48 4.88 1.77 -16.64
N LYS A 49 5.62 2.21 -15.63
CA LYS A 49 6.78 3.11 -15.78
C LYS A 49 6.39 4.47 -16.41
N ASP A 50 5.27 5.04 -16.00
CA ASP A 50 4.87 6.41 -16.36
C ASP A 50 5.85 7.47 -15.80
N HIS A 51 6.58 7.16 -14.73
CA HIS A 51 7.57 8.04 -14.07
C HIS A 51 7.04 9.40 -13.58
N SER A 52 5.78 9.76 -13.86
CA SER A 52 5.14 11.01 -13.46
C SER A 52 4.63 11.01 -12.02
N HIS A 53 4.38 9.82 -11.45
CA HIS A 53 3.77 9.65 -10.15
C HIS A 53 4.25 8.37 -9.46
N VAL A 54 4.01 8.29 -8.14
CA VAL A 54 4.15 7.04 -7.37
C VAL A 54 2.78 6.38 -7.32
N SER A 55 2.65 5.15 -7.80
CA SER A 55 1.40 4.39 -7.67
C SER A 55 1.47 3.51 -6.41
N VAL A 56 0.39 3.50 -5.63
CA VAL A 56 0.25 2.67 -4.43
C VAL A 56 -1.06 1.92 -4.49
N TYR A 57 -1.01 0.61 -4.33
CA TYR A 57 -2.17 -0.28 -4.35
C TYR A 57 -2.29 -1.00 -3.01
N LEU A 58 -3.53 -1.19 -2.57
CA LEU A 58 -3.88 -2.11 -1.49
C LEU A 58 -4.29 -3.44 -2.13
N ALA A 59 -3.69 -4.54 -1.69
CA ALA A 59 -3.99 -5.87 -2.20
C ALA A 59 -4.12 -6.85 -1.03
N MET A 60 -4.96 -7.88 -1.19
CA MET A 60 -4.90 -9.02 -0.28
C MET A 60 -3.63 -9.82 -0.50
N ALA A 61 -3.11 -10.39 0.59
CA ALA A 61 -1.93 -11.21 0.55
C ALA A 61 -2.25 -12.62 0.04
N GLU A 62 -3.42 -13.15 0.38
CA GLU A 62 -3.85 -14.48 0.00
C GLU A 62 -5.27 -14.40 -0.56
N THR A 63 -5.46 -14.94 -1.76
CA THR A 63 -6.75 -14.93 -2.47
C THR A 63 -7.24 -16.33 -2.82
N SER A 64 -6.44 -17.36 -2.57
CA SER A 64 -6.70 -18.77 -2.88
C SER A 64 -7.90 -19.34 -2.12
N SER A 65 -8.19 -18.80 -0.93
CA SER A 65 -9.26 -19.27 -0.06
C SER A 65 -10.59 -18.53 -0.26
N LEU A 66 -10.67 -17.62 -1.23
CA LEU A 66 -11.86 -16.78 -1.41
C LEU A 66 -12.85 -17.42 -2.39
N PRO A 67 -14.17 -17.28 -2.16
CA PRO A 67 -15.19 -17.78 -3.09
C PRO A 67 -15.06 -17.14 -4.48
N ILE A 68 -15.46 -17.81 -5.55
CA ILE A 68 -15.66 -17.14 -6.85
C ILE A 68 -16.66 -15.97 -6.65
N ASP A 69 -16.33 -14.81 -7.22
CA ASP A 69 -17.10 -13.55 -7.16
C ASP A 69 -17.15 -12.83 -5.79
N TRP A 70 -16.08 -12.93 -5.00
CA TRP A 70 -15.94 -12.11 -3.80
C TRP A 70 -15.76 -10.61 -4.12
N GLU A 71 -16.39 -9.75 -3.31
CA GLU A 71 -16.17 -8.30 -3.31
C GLU A 71 -15.93 -7.81 -1.87
N PHE A 72 -15.03 -6.83 -1.71
CA PHE A 72 -14.79 -6.19 -0.42
C PHE A 72 -14.96 -4.69 -0.53
N ASN A 73 -15.84 -4.15 0.31
CA ASN A 73 -15.88 -2.72 0.56
C ASN A 73 -14.67 -2.33 1.42
N ALA A 74 -13.80 -1.48 0.89
CA ALA A 74 -12.58 -1.07 1.58
C ALA A 74 -12.45 0.45 1.59
N ASN A 75 -12.54 1.05 2.77
CA ASN A 75 -12.23 2.47 2.97
C ASN A 75 -10.85 2.61 3.63
N PHE A 76 -9.93 3.28 2.94
CA PHE A 76 -8.58 3.45 3.44
C PHE A 76 -8.02 4.83 3.16
N THR A 77 -7.09 5.23 4.02
CA THR A 77 -6.29 6.44 3.84
C THR A 77 -4.83 6.04 3.75
N ILE A 78 -4.17 6.50 2.68
CA ILE A 78 -2.72 6.41 2.52
C ILE A 78 -2.13 7.75 2.97
N PHE A 79 -1.07 7.69 3.77
CA PHE A 79 -0.28 8.86 4.13
C PHE A 79 1.17 8.63 3.72
N LEU A 80 1.75 9.62 3.05
CA LEU A 80 3.16 9.66 2.70
C LEU A 80 3.84 10.69 3.61
N TYR A 81 4.72 10.23 4.50
CA TYR A 81 5.44 11.08 5.42
C TYR A 81 6.79 11.50 4.84
N ASN A 82 6.96 12.81 4.63
CA ASN A 82 8.25 13.38 4.27
C ASN A 82 9.09 13.57 5.55
N GLN A 83 10.16 12.80 5.69
CA GLN A 83 11.03 12.86 6.88
C GLN A 83 11.93 14.10 6.91
N ILE A 84 12.14 14.77 5.77
CA ILE A 84 12.98 15.97 5.67
C ILE A 84 12.18 17.20 6.08
N SER A 85 11.01 17.39 5.47
CA SER A 85 10.15 18.55 5.76
C SER A 85 9.16 18.31 6.90
N MET A 86 9.10 17.09 7.44
CA MET A 86 8.17 16.66 8.49
C MET A 86 6.68 16.78 8.14
N PHE A 87 6.32 17.03 6.88
CA PHE A 87 4.93 17.08 6.42
C PHE A 87 4.42 15.72 5.93
N SER A 88 3.10 15.53 5.98
CA SER A 88 2.42 14.35 5.44
C SER A 88 1.45 14.70 4.34
N ILE A 89 1.52 13.98 3.22
CA ILE A 89 0.47 13.99 2.18
C ILE A 89 -0.50 12.87 2.51
N LYS A 90 -1.81 13.14 2.51
CA LYS A 90 -2.86 12.15 2.79
C LYS A 90 -3.83 12.03 1.63
N ARG A 91 -4.19 10.80 1.24
CA ARG A 91 -5.19 10.51 0.21
C ARG A 91 -6.16 9.44 0.73
N ARG A 92 -7.46 9.69 0.58
CA ARG A 92 -8.52 8.73 0.89
C ARG A 92 -8.96 8.03 -0.39
N ALA A 93 -9.28 6.75 -0.28
CA ALA A 93 -9.87 5.96 -1.35
C ALA A 93 -10.90 5.01 -0.75
N ALA A 94 -11.93 4.72 -1.54
CA ALA A 94 -12.92 3.68 -1.29
C ALA A 94 -12.94 2.77 -2.52
N LEU A 95 -12.94 1.45 -2.27
CA LEU A 95 -13.23 0.41 -3.24
C LEU A 95 -14.55 -0.24 -2.84
#